data_AF-A0AA36BZD0-F1
#
_entry.id   AF-A0AA36BZD0-F1
#
_cell.length_a   1.000
_cell.length_b   1.000
_cell.length_c   1.000
_cell.angle_alpha   90.00
_cell.angle_beta   90.00
_cell.angle_gamma   90.00
#
_symmetry.space_group_name_H-M   'P 1'
#
loop_
_entity.id
_entity.type
_entity.pdbx_description
1 polymer ?
#
loop_
_entity_poly.entity_id
_entity_poly.type
_entity_poly.pdbx_seq_one_letter_code
_entity_poly.pdbx_strand_id
1 'polypeptide(L)'
;MSGRGKGGKGLGKGGAKRHRKVLRDNIQGITKPAIRRLARRGGVKRISGLIYEETRGVLKVFLENVIRDAVTYTEHAKRKTVTAMDVVYALKRQGRTLDKAPNNDNEYYDVAEENDRHGSQEGSIEGYRR
;
A
#
# COMPACT_ATOMS: atom_id res chain seq x y z
N MET A 1 -39.12 2.94 -49.06
CA MET A 1 -38.43 3.30 -47.80
C MET A 1 -38.43 2.08 -46.89
N SER A 2 -37.27 1.47 -46.62
CA SER A 2 -37.14 0.29 -45.74
C SER A 2 -36.15 0.64 -44.63
N GLY A 3 -36.68 0.79 -43.41
CA GLY A 3 -35.90 1.15 -42.22
C GLY A 3 -35.12 -0.05 -41.69
N ARG A 4 -33.80 -0.02 -41.87
CA ARG A 4 -32.86 -0.94 -41.23
C ARG A 4 -32.35 -0.27 -39.95
N GLY A 5 -32.94 -0.62 -38.81
CA GLY A 5 -32.49 -0.14 -37.50
C GLY A 5 -31.01 -0.45 -37.26
N LYS A 6 -30.26 0.49 -36.69
CA LYS A 6 -28.89 0.25 -36.20
C LYS A 6 -28.97 -0.67 -34.98
N GLY A 7 -28.96 -1.98 -35.25
CA GLY A 7 -28.73 -3.00 -34.23
C GLY A 7 -27.43 -2.68 -33.49
N GLY A 8 -27.53 -2.59 -32.16
CA GLY A 8 -26.39 -2.40 -31.28
C GLY A 8 -25.32 -3.42 -31.62
N LYS A 9 -24.12 -2.95 -31.95
CA LYS A 9 -22.97 -3.79 -32.20
C LYS A 9 -22.48 -4.29 -30.84
N GLY A 10 -23.18 -5.30 -30.31
CA GLY A 10 -22.73 -6.14 -29.21
C GLY A 10 -21.47 -6.86 -29.65
N LEU A 11 -20.32 -6.23 -29.42
CA LEU A 11 -19.03 -6.90 -29.50
C LEU A 11 -18.94 -7.78 -28.26
N GLY A 12 -19.04 -9.09 -28.50
CA GLY A 12 -19.14 -10.13 -27.49
C GLY A 12 -18.01 -10.11 -26.48
N LYS A 13 -18.30 -10.78 -25.35
CA LYS A 13 -17.40 -11.06 -24.23
C LYS A 13 -16.17 -11.85 -24.69
N GLY A 14 -15.19 -11.17 -25.28
CA GLY A 14 -13.79 -11.56 -25.27
C GLY A 14 -13.10 -10.71 -24.21
N GLY A 15 -12.73 -11.30 -23.08
CA GLY A 15 -12.02 -10.59 -22.02
C GLY A 15 -10.77 -9.94 -22.62
N ALA A 16 -10.76 -8.61 -22.71
CA ALA A 16 -9.58 -7.88 -23.14
C ALA A 16 -8.40 -8.39 -22.31
N LYS A 17 -7.42 -9.02 -22.96
CA LYS A 17 -6.19 -9.46 -22.30
C LYS A 17 -5.62 -8.25 -21.57
N ARG A 18 -5.71 -8.26 -20.25
CA ARG A 18 -5.10 -7.22 -19.43
C ARG A 18 -3.60 -7.44 -19.52
N HIS A 19 -2.96 -6.70 -20.41
CA HIS A 19 -1.51 -6.60 -20.40
C HIS A 19 -1.09 -6.11 -19.01
N ARG A 20 -0.22 -6.88 -18.34
CA ARG A 20 0.38 -6.47 -17.06
C ARG A 20 1.02 -5.11 -17.27
N LYS A 21 0.61 -4.11 -16.48
CA LYS A 21 1.21 -2.77 -16.55
C LYS A 21 2.72 -2.91 -16.35
N VAL A 22 3.51 -2.36 -17.26
CA VAL A 22 4.95 -2.23 -17.07
C VAL A 22 5.16 -1.27 -15.91
N LEU A 23 5.90 -1.72 -14.89
CA LEU A 23 6.27 -0.85 -13.77
C LEU A 23 7.22 0.22 -14.30
N ARG A 24 6.88 1.48 -14.05
CA ARG A 24 7.70 2.66 -14.35
C ARG A 24 8.02 3.36 -13.04
N ASP A 25 8.84 4.41 -13.13
CA ASP A 25 9.09 5.27 -11.98
C ASP A 25 7.81 6.03 -11.59
N ASN A 26 7.01 5.40 -10.73
CA ASN A 26 5.69 5.89 -10.32
C ASN A 26 5.78 7.00 -9.27
N ILE A 27 6.99 7.35 -8.80
CA ILE A 27 7.17 8.34 -7.75
C ILE A 27 6.63 9.72 -8.15
N GLN A 28 6.69 10.04 -9.45
CA GLN A 28 6.14 11.27 -10.01
C GLN A 28 4.61 11.31 -10.01
N GLY A 29 3.95 10.16 -9.83
CA GLY A 29 2.52 10.06 -9.58
C GLY A 29 2.08 10.69 -8.25
N ILE A 30 3.00 10.89 -7.31
CA ILE A 30 2.77 11.71 -6.12
C ILE A 30 2.88 13.18 -6.53
N THR A 31 1.74 13.77 -6.86
CA THR A 31 1.67 15.10 -7.48
C THR A 31 1.93 16.24 -6.49
N LYS A 32 2.41 17.38 -6.99
CA LYS A 32 2.63 18.61 -6.19
C LYS A 32 1.40 19.03 -5.36
N PRO A 33 0.16 18.97 -5.88
CA PRO A 33 -1.04 19.25 -5.08
C PRO A 33 -1.25 18.27 -3.91
N ALA A 34 -0.91 16.98 -4.06
CA ALA A 34 -1.02 16.01 -2.98
C ALA A 34 -0.04 16.32 -1.84
N ILE A 35 1.22 16.60 -2.19
CA ILE A 35 2.25 17.03 -1.23
C ILE A 35 1.81 18.32 -0.52
N ARG A 36 1.26 19.29 -1.27
CA ARG A 36 0.73 20.53 -0.69
C ARG A 36 -0.38 20.24 0.33
N ARG A 37 -1.34 19.35 0.02
CA ARG A 37 -2.41 18.97 0.96
C ARG A 37 -1.86 18.35 2.25
N LEU A 38 -0.86 17.48 2.14
CA LEU A 38 -0.18 16.91 3.33
C LEU A 38 0.51 17.99 4.17
N ALA A 39 1.30 18.86 3.53
CA ALA A 39 1.97 19.95 4.22
C ALA A 39 0.98 20.93 4.87
N ARG A 40 -0.14 21.25 4.22
CA ARG A 40 -1.21 22.06 4.83
C ARG A 40 -1.84 21.38 6.04
N ARG A 41 -2.11 20.08 5.97
CA ARG A 41 -2.59 19.30 7.13
C ARG A 41 -1.60 19.36 8.29
N GLY A 42 -0.30 19.38 8.00
CA GLY A 42 0.77 19.60 8.99
C GLY A 42 0.99 21.06 9.41
N GLY A 43 0.11 22.00 9.06
CA GLY A 43 0.21 23.40 9.49
C GLY A 43 1.26 24.24 8.74
N VAL A 44 1.83 23.73 7.65
CA VAL A 44 2.87 24.46 6.91
C VAL A 44 2.26 25.66 6.17
N LYS A 45 2.78 26.87 6.41
CA LYS A 45 2.27 28.15 5.83
C LYS A 45 2.87 28.51 4.47
N ARG A 46 4.16 28.28 4.23
CA ARG A 46 4.83 28.49 2.94
C ARG A 46 5.70 27.26 2.61
N ILE A 47 5.79 26.90 1.33
CA ILE A 47 6.48 25.69 0.86
C ILE A 47 7.44 26.08 -0.25
N SER A 48 8.72 25.73 -0.11
CA SER A 48 9.74 25.94 -1.14
C SER A 48 9.55 24.97 -2.32
N GLY A 49 10.04 25.35 -3.50
CA GLY A 49 9.98 24.53 -4.71
C GLY A 49 10.75 23.21 -4.61
N LEU A 50 11.84 23.17 -3.83
CA LEU A 50 12.68 21.97 -3.69
C LEU A 50 12.03 20.87 -2.86
N ILE A 51 11.06 21.22 -2.00
CA ILE A 51 10.39 20.28 -1.10
C ILE A 51 9.63 19.18 -1.85
N TYR A 52 9.19 19.42 -3.08
CA TYR A 52 8.42 18.41 -3.82
C TYR A 52 9.24 17.18 -4.18
N GLU A 53 10.51 17.34 -4.57
CA GLU A 53 11.37 16.18 -4.85
C GLU A 53 11.90 15.58 -3.55
N GLU A 54 12.23 16.41 -2.56
CA GLU A 54 12.68 15.93 -1.24
C GLU A 54 11.62 15.04 -0.57
N THR A 55 10.35 15.48 -0.57
CA THR A 55 9.24 14.70 0.01
C THR A 55 9.08 13.36 -0.72
N ARG A 56 9.31 13.32 -2.03
CA ARG A 56 9.25 12.07 -2.81
C ARG A 56 10.38 11.11 -2.43
N GLY A 57 11.60 11.62 -2.25
CA GLY A 57 12.74 10.83 -1.76
C GLY A 57 12.45 10.20 -0.40
N VAL A 58 11.99 11.01 0.56
CA VAL A 58 11.63 10.53 1.91
C VAL A 58 10.50 9.50 1.87
N LEU A 59 9.45 9.76 1.08
CA LEU A 59 8.33 8.83 0.94
C LEU A 59 8.76 7.48 0.34
N LYS A 60 9.67 7.51 -0.64
CA LYS A 60 10.19 6.30 -1.27
C LYS A 60 10.95 5.44 -0.26
N VAL A 61 11.88 6.03 0.49
CA VAL A 61 12.66 5.31 1.52
C VAL A 61 11.75 4.73 2.60
N PHE A 62 10.75 5.51 3.04
CA PHE A 62 9.77 5.04 4.02
C PHE A 62 9.02 3.79 3.52
N LEU A 63 8.47 3.84 2.31
CA LEU A 63 7.73 2.71 1.74
C LEU A 63 8.62 1.50 1.46
N GLU A 64 9.85 1.71 0.99
CA GLU A 64 10.82 0.61 0.78
C GLU A 64 11.09 -0.16 2.07
N ASN A 65 11.23 0.53 3.20
CA ASN A 65 11.47 -0.12 4.49
C ASN A 65 10.25 -0.91 4.98
N VAL A 66 9.06 -0.30 4.95
CA VAL A 66 7.81 -0.96 5.39
C VAL A 66 7.48 -2.16 4.50
N ILE A 67 7.58 -2.01 3.17
CA ILE A 67 7.24 -3.08 2.23
C ILE A 67 8.24 -4.23 2.32
N ARG A 68 9.53 -3.94 2.53
CA ARG A 68 10.55 -4.99 2.72
C ARG A 68 10.18 -5.90 3.90
N ASP A 69 9.84 -5.30 5.04
CA ASP A 69 9.44 -6.07 6.23
C ASP A 69 8.09 -6.79 6.01
N ALA A 70 7.10 -6.16 5.38
CA ALA A 70 5.81 -6.78 5.10
C ALA A 70 5.92 -8.00 4.14
N VAL A 71 6.80 -7.92 3.15
CA VAL A 71 7.10 -9.05 2.25
C VAL A 71 7.77 -10.18 3.02
N THR A 72 8.69 -9.88 3.95
CA THR A 72 9.30 -10.90 4.81
C THR A 72 8.26 -11.67 5.63
N TYR A 73 7.27 -10.98 6.23
CA TYR A 73 6.17 -11.65 6.94
C TYR A 73 5.32 -12.54 6.00
N THR A 74 5.05 -12.06 4.80
CA THR A 74 4.29 -12.80 3.78
C THR A 74 5.00 -14.08 3.36
N GLU A 75 6.31 -14.00 3.10
CA GLU A 75 7.17 -15.13 2.72
C GLU A 75 7.32 -16.14 3.85
N HIS A 76 7.50 -15.67 5.09
CA HIS A 76 7.56 -16.53 6.28
C HIS A 76 6.29 -17.37 6.44
N ALA A 77 5.13 -16.78 6.17
CA ALA A 77 3.84 -17.47 6.18
C ALA A 77 3.57 -18.34 4.92
N LYS A 78 4.56 -18.46 4.01
CA LYS A 78 4.45 -19.20 2.72
C LYS A 78 3.29 -18.73 1.85
N ARG A 79 2.87 -17.47 2.00
CA ARG A 79 1.80 -16.83 1.19
C ARG A 79 2.42 -16.09 0.00
N LYS A 80 1.63 -15.91 -1.05
CA LYS A 80 2.00 -15.08 -2.23
C LYS A 80 1.31 -13.72 -2.25
N THR A 81 0.42 -13.49 -1.28
CA THR A 81 -0.40 -12.30 -1.17
C THR A 81 -0.09 -11.61 0.15
N VAL A 82 0.38 -10.36 0.05
CA VAL A 82 0.56 -9.47 1.20
C VAL A 82 -0.82 -9.12 1.75
N THR A 83 -1.03 -9.36 3.04
CA THR A 83 -2.26 -9.06 3.77
C THR A 83 -2.13 -7.73 4.52
N ALA A 84 -3.26 -7.18 4.99
CA ALA A 84 -3.24 -6.00 5.84
C ALA A 84 -2.42 -6.23 7.13
N MET A 85 -2.51 -7.44 7.70
CA MET A 85 -1.77 -7.81 8.91
C MET A 85 -0.26 -7.79 8.72
N ASP A 86 0.26 -8.23 7.57
CA ASP A 86 1.69 -8.16 7.27
C ASP A 86 2.22 -6.72 7.32
N VAL A 87 1.38 -5.76 6.89
CA VAL A 87 1.71 -4.33 6.93
C VAL A 87 1.61 -3.77 8.35
N VAL A 88 0.58 -4.17 9.12
CA VAL A 88 0.43 -3.77 10.54
C VAL A 88 1.64 -4.23 11.35
N TYR A 89 2.08 -5.47 11.18
CA TYR A 89 3.26 -6.00 11.87
C TYR A 89 4.56 -5.32 11.44
N ALA A 90 4.75 -5.08 10.14
CA ALA A 90 5.89 -4.31 9.64
C ALA A 90 5.97 -2.90 10.25
N LEU A 91 4.82 -2.23 10.39
CA LEU A 91 4.72 -0.90 10.97
C LEU A 91 4.93 -0.90 12.50
N LYS A 92 4.38 -1.89 13.22
CA LYS A 92 4.62 -2.09 14.66
C LYS A 92 6.12 -2.26 14.93
N ARG A 93 6.82 -3.07 14.13
CA ARG A 93 8.26 -3.30 14.25
C ARG A 93 9.10 -2.02 14.04
N GLN A 94 8.62 -1.08 13.24
CA GLN A 94 9.28 0.22 13.03
C GLN A 94 8.86 1.28 14.08
N GLY A 95 8.12 0.89 15.12
CA GLY A 95 7.62 1.79 16.17
C GLY A 95 6.48 2.71 15.68
N ARG A 96 5.75 2.33 14.63
CA ARG A 96 4.67 3.12 14.03
C ARG A 96 3.37 2.32 14.00
N THR A 97 2.83 2.00 15.18
CA THR A 97 1.60 1.22 15.30
C THR A 97 0.43 1.90 14.57
N LEU A 98 -0.29 1.12 13.76
CA LEU A 98 -1.60 1.50 13.27
C LEU A 98 -2.63 0.86 14.19
N ASP A 99 -3.40 1.67 14.91
CA ASP A 99 -4.39 1.20 15.89
C ASP A 99 -5.54 0.37 15.27
N LYS A 100 -5.58 0.32 13.94
CA LYS A 100 -6.80 0.61 13.23
C LYS A 100 -6.65 0.07 11.77
N ALA A 101 -6.86 -1.24 11.53
CA ALA A 101 -6.70 -1.90 10.21
C ALA A 101 -7.82 -2.95 9.91
N PRO A 102 -8.30 -3.04 8.65
CA PRO A 102 -9.37 -3.96 8.27
C PRO A 102 -8.86 -5.39 8.02
N ASN A 103 -9.61 -6.39 8.51
CA ASN A 103 -9.40 -7.80 8.18
C ASN A 103 -10.23 -8.23 6.95
N ASN A 104 -10.05 -9.49 6.50
CA ASN A 104 -10.71 -10.05 5.31
C ASN A 104 -12.25 -9.94 5.33
N ASP A 105 -12.84 -9.80 6.53
CA ASP A 105 -14.29 -9.70 6.73
C ASP A 105 -14.76 -8.25 6.94
N ASN A 106 -13.92 -7.26 6.64
CA ASN A 106 -14.20 -5.81 6.79
C ASN A 106 -14.48 -5.37 8.24
N GLU A 107 -14.13 -6.22 9.20
CA GLU A 107 -14.24 -5.96 10.63
C GLU A 107 -12.97 -5.27 11.15
N TYR A 108 -13.16 -4.46 12.19
CA TYR A 108 -12.17 -3.56 12.76
C TYR A 108 -11.50 -4.20 13.97
N TYR A 109 -10.23 -4.59 13.87
CA TYR A 109 -9.54 -5.16 15.01
C TYR A 109 -8.89 -4.07 15.86
N ASP A 110 -9.10 -4.13 17.18
CA ASP A 110 -8.26 -3.47 18.16
C ASP A 110 -6.96 -4.28 18.30
N VAL A 111 -5.87 -3.77 17.76
CA VAL A 111 -4.56 -4.45 17.68
C VAL A 111 -3.95 -4.71 19.07
N ALA A 112 -4.52 -4.11 20.12
CA ALA A 112 -4.08 -4.29 21.51
C ALA A 112 -4.34 -5.72 22.05
N GLU A 113 -5.45 -6.37 21.67
CA GLU A 113 -5.89 -7.63 22.30
C GLU A 113 -5.18 -8.90 21.80
N GLU A 114 -4.46 -8.85 20.67
CA GLU A 114 -3.77 -10.02 20.11
C GLU A 114 -2.29 -10.11 20.55
N ASN A 115 -1.74 -9.02 21.11
CA ASN A 115 -0.36 -8.96 21.59
C ASN A 115 -0.08 -9.92 22.75
N ASP A 116 -1.09 -10.27 23.54
CA ASP A 116 -0.97 -11.24 24.65
C ASP A 116 -0.99 -12.70 24.19
N ARG A 117 -1.38 -13.01 22.94
CA ARG A 117 -1.46 -14.39 22.41
C ARG A 117 -0.31 -14.79 21.48
N HIS A 118 0.48 -13.85 20.96
CA HIS A 118 1.48 -14.12 19.91
C HIS A 118 2.91 -13.63 20.20
N GLY A 119 3.22 -13.26 21.45
CA GLY A 119 4.57 -12.88 21.90
C GLY A 119 5.70 -13.92 21.63
N SER A 120 5.39 -15.11 21.13
CA SER A 120 6.36 -16.17 20.82
C SER A 120 6.87 -16.16 19.37
N GLN A 121 6.22 -15.47 18.42
CA GLN A 121 6.62 -15.51 17.00
C GLN A 121 7.48 -14.32 16.55
N GLU A 122 7.44 -13.18 17.25
CA GLU A 122 8.21 -11.97 16.89
C GLU A 122 9.74 -12.23 16.91
N GLY A 123 10.25 -13.08 17.81
CA GLY A 123 11.67 -13.38 17.94
C GLY A 123 12.29 -14.21 16.81
N SER A 124 11.49 -14.86 15.95
CA SER A 124 12.03 -15.75 14.89
C SER A 124 12.36 -15.04 13.58
N ILE A 125 11.86 -13.82 13.37
CA ILE A 125 11.95 -13.10 12.08
C ILE A 125 13.10 -12.09 12.10
N GLU A 126 13.55 -11.64 13.27
CA GLU A 126 14.76 -10.81 13.41
C GLU A 126 16.02 -11.49 12.87
N GLY A 127 16.09 -12.83 12.88
CA GLY A 127 17.21 -13.61 12.35
C GLY A 127 17.31 -13.68 10.81
N TYR A 128 16.31 -13.21 10.07
CA TYR A 128 16.29 -13.26 8.60
C TYR A 128 16.89 -12.02 7.91
N ARG A 129 17.33 -11.02 8.67
CA ARG A 129 17.99 -9.82 8.14
C ARG A 129 19.50 -10.00 8.23
N ARG A 130 20.12 -10.55 7.19
CA ARG A 130 21.58 -10.49 6.95
C ARG A 130 21.86 -9.49 5.83
#